data_AF-A0A0Q9Q722-F1
#
_entry.id   AF-A0A0Q9Q722-F1
#
_cell.length_a   1.000
_cell.length_b   1.000
_cell.length_c   1.000
_cell.angle_alpha   90.00
_cell.angle_beta   90.00
_cell.angle_gamma   90.00
#
_symmetry.space_group_name_H-M   'P 1'
#
loop_
_entity.id
_entity.type
_entity.pdbx_description
1 polymer ?
#
loop_
_entity_poly.entity_id
_entity_poly.type
_entity_poly.pdbx_seq_one_letter_code
_entity_poly.pdbx_strand_id
1 'polypeptide(L)'
;MTHAAKMASQSIQDAAARLVAERRDLPPGSVLRCFCRSVRIALLRGCPPAQVASEAERMTRELLARRPQGGSRQHVLGQRATGPRVPVPRRAS
;
A
#
# COMPACT_ATOMS: atom_id res chain seq x y z
N MET A 1 -21.82 6.58 -14.70
CA MET A 1 -20.51 7.01 -14.12
C MET A 1 -20.24 8.43 -14.59
N THR A 2 -20.04 9.38 -13.68
CA THR A 2 -19.79 10.80 -14.01
C THR A 2 -18.37 11.00 -14.52
N HIS A 3 -18.16 11.94 -15.46
CA HIS A 3 -16.85 12.24 -16.04
C HIS A 3 -15.78 12.54 -14.97
N ALA A 4 -16.17 13.20 -13.88
CA ALA A 4 -15.31 13.50 -12.73
C ALA A 4 -14.76 12.24 -12.03
N ALA A 5 -15.57 11.19 -11.87
CA ALA A 5 -15.14 9.94 -11.26
C ALA A 5 -14.12 9.19 -12.14
N LYS A 6 -14.26 9.27 -13.46
CA LYS A 6 -13.31 8.71 -14.42
C LYS A 6 -11.96 9.42 -14.35
N MET A 7 -11.97 10.76 -14.33
CA MET A 7 -10.75 11.55 -14.18
C MET A 7 -10.04 11.28 -12.86
N ALA A 8 -10.76 11.22 -11.73
CA ALA A 8 -10.18 10.88 -10.44
C ALA A 8 -9.55 9.47 -10.44
N SER A 9 -10.22 8.50 -11.08
CA SER A 9 -9.70 7.13 -11.22
C SER A 9 -8.41 7.10 -12.04
N GLN A 10 -8.36 7.86 -13.14
CA GLN A 10 -7.14 7.97 -13.96
C GLN A 10 -6.00 8.61 -13.18
N SER A 11 -6.24 9.71 -12.46
CA SER A 11 -5.21 10.37 -11.66
C SER A 11 -4.63 9.46 -10.57
N ILE A 12 -5.47 8.61 -9.96
CA ILE A 12 -5.02 7.61 -8.98
C ILE A 12 -4.11 6.55 -9.66
N GLN A 13 -4.48 6.09 -10.86
CA GLN A 13 -3.67 5.12 -11.62
C GLN A 13 -2.32 5.71 -12.02
N ASP A 14 -2.30 6.95 -12.52
CA ASP A 14 -1.08 7.62 -12.94
C ASP A 14 -0.13 7.85 -11.75
N ALA A 15 -0.66 8.25 -10.58
CA ALA A 15 0.13 8.40 -9.36
C ALA A 15 0.73 7.06 -8.88
N ALA A 16 -0.04 5.97 -8.94
CA ALA A 16 0.45 4.65 -8.60
C ALA A 16 1.60 4.22 -9.54
N ALA A 17 1.45 4.45 -10.84
CA ALA A 17 2.47 4.13 -11.84
C ALA A 17 3.78 4.90 -11.60
N ARG A 18 3.69 6.22 -11.32
CA ARG A 18 4.85 7.05 -10.98
C ARG A 18 5.59 6.52 -9.75
N LEU A 19 4.87 6.25 -8.66
CA LEU A 19 5.47 5.74 -7.42
C LEU A 19 6.19 4.41 -7.61
N VAL A 20 5.63 3.49 -8.41
CA VAL A 20 6.28 2.22 -8.74
C VAL A 20 7.53 2.44 -9.60
N ALA A 21 7.48 3.35 -10.56
CA ALA A 21 8.62 3.65 -11.43
C ALA A 21 9.78 4.31 -10.66
N GLU A 22 9.49 5.12 -9.64
CA GLU A 22 10.47 5.80 -8.80
C GLU A 22 11.10 4.89 -7.73
N ARG A 23 10.30 4.03 -7.09
CA ARG A 23 10.76 3.15 -6.00
C ARG A 23 11.09 1.74 -6.48
N ARG A 24 12.00 1.66 -7.47
CA ARG A 24 12.52 0.38 -8.00
C ARG A 24 13.28 -0.44 -6.97
N ASP A 25 13.66 0.18 -5.85
CA ASP A 25 14.27 -0.46 -4.68
C ASP A 25 13.27 -1.35 -3.91
N LEU A 26 11.97 -1.22 -4.17
CA LEU A 26 10.91 -1.96 -3.48
C LEU A 26 10.09 -2.82 -4.46
N PRO A 27 9.55 -3.96 -4.00
CA PRO A 27 8.59 -4.72 -4.81
C PRO A 27 7.36 -3.85 -5.15
N PRO A 28 6.89 -3.83 -6.41
CA PRO A 28 5.76 -3.02 -6.84
C PRO A 28 4.51 -3.20 -5.97
N GLY A 29 4.19 -4.45 -5.60
CA GLY A 29 3.04 -4.75 -4.73
C GLY A 29 3.14 -4.14 -3.32
N SER A 30 4.35 -3.89 -2.81
CA SER A 30 4.52 -3.17 -1.53
C SER A 30 4.24 -1.68 -1.66
N VAL A 31 4.71 -1.07 -2.76
CA VAL A 31 4.43 0.34 -3.09
C VAL A 31 2.93 0.54 -3.29
N LEU A 32 2.29 -0.31 -4.08
CA LEU A 32 0.84 -0.25 -4.36
C LEU A 32 0.00 -0.43 -3.09
N ARG A 33 0.33 -1.38 -2.21
CA ARG A 33 -0.39 -1.53 -0.93
C ARG A 33 -0.26 -0.30 -0.05
N CYS A 34 0.92 0.31 0.01
CA CYS A 34 1.13 1.57 0.73
C CYS A 34 0.27 2.68 0.14
N PHE A 35 0.31 2.84 -1.18
CA PHE A 35 -0.48 3.84 -1.89
C PHE A 35 -1.99 3.67 -1.72
N CYS A 36 -2.52 2.45 -1.85
CA CYS A 36 -3.94 2.16 -1.60
C CYS A 36 -4.36 2.53 -0.17
N ARG A 37 -3.49 2.30 0.82
CA ARG A 37 -3.73 2.73 2.20
C ARG A 37 -3.79 4.26 2.31
N SER A 38 -2.88 4.96 1.65
CA SER A 38 -2.86 6.43 1.60
C SER A 38 -4.13 7.00 0.92
N VAL A 39 -4.57 6.42 -0.19
CA VAL A 39 -5.84 6.78 -0.87
C VAL A 39 -7.02 6.62 0.08
N ARG A 40 -7.10 5.49 0.78
CA ARG A 40 -8.17 5.26 1.77
C ARG A 40 -8.15 6.29 2.90
N ILE A 41 -6.96 6.66 3.40
CA ILE A 41 -6.82 7.70 4.43
C ILE A 41 -7.27 9.06 3.91
N ALA A 42 -6.87 9.45 2.70
CA ALA A 42 -7.28 10.72 2.09
C ALA A 42 -8.82 10.80 1.95
N LEU A 43 -9.45 9.71 1.49
CA LEU A 43 -10.91 9.62 1.41
C LEU A 43 -11.58 9.74 2.78
N LEU A 44 -11.06 9.05 3.80
CA LEU A 44 -11.59 9.12 5.16
C LEU A 44 -11.43 10.50 5.81
N ARG A 45 -10.44 11.29 5.39
CA ARG A 45 -10.25 12.68 5.79
C ARG A 45 -11.16 13.67 5.05
N GLY A 46 -11.99 13.18 4.12
CA GLY A 46 -12.88 14.02 3.33
C GLY A 46 -12.15 14.81 2.24
N CYS A 47 -10.97 14.36 1.78
CA CYS A 47 -10.28 15.02 0.67
C CYS A 47 -11.18 15.05 -0.58
N PRO A 48 -11.28 16.20 -1.27
CA PRO A 48 -12.03 16.28 -2.52
C PRO A 48 -11.50 15.29 -3.55
N PRO A 49 -12.36 14.65 -4.38
CA PRO A 49 -11.93 13.62 -5.34
C PRO A 49 -10.77 14.04 -6.25
N ALA A 50 -10.73 15.31 -6.65
CA ALA A 50 -9.66 15.87 -7.49
C ALA A 50 -8.29 15.94 -6.78
N GLN A 51 -8.25 15.92 -5.44
CA GLN A 51 -7.04 16.04 -4.63
C GLN A 51 -6.60 14.71 -3.99
N VAL A 52 -7.46 13.68 -4.02
CA VAL A 52 -7.16 12.38 -3.41
C VAL A 52 -5.87 11.79 -3.95
N ALA A 53 -5.63 11.87 -5.27
CA ALA A 53 -4.44 11.32 -5.90
C ALA A 53 -3.16 12.01 -5.40
N SER A 54 -3.11 13.35 -5.41
CA SER A 54 -1.94 14.12 -4.99
C SER A 54 -1.64 13.97 -3.50
N GLU A 55 -2.68 14.00 -2.65
CA GLU A 55 -2.52 13.84 -1.20
C GLU A 55 -2.09 12.41 -0.84
N ALA A 56 -2.66 11.39 -1.49
CA ALA A 56 -2.23 10.01 -1.31
C ALA A 56 -0.79 9.79 -1.79
N GLU A 57 -0.40 10.42 -2.91
CA GLU A 57 0.96 10.37 -3.43
C GLU A 57 1.95 11.00 -2.44
N ARG A 58 1.65 12.19 -1.92
CA ARG A 58 2.45 12.88 -0.88
C ARG A 58 2.65 12.01 0.36
N MET A 59 1.57 11.50 0.95
CA MET A 59 1.65 10.63 2.13
C MET A 59 2.46 9.36 1.86
N THR A 60 2.31 8.77 0.67
CA THR A 60 3.06 7.56 0.30
C THR A 60 4.54 7.84 0.20
N ARG A 61 4.93 8.96 -0.42
CA ARG A 61 6.34 9.40 -0.48
C ARG A 61 6.93 9.57 0.92
N GLU A 62 6.21 10.22 1.82
CA GLU A 62 6.65 10.40 3.22
C GLU A 62 6.84 9.06 3.95
N LEU A 63 5.90 8.13 3.80
CA LEU A 63 5.99 6.80 4.40
C LEU A 63 7.15 5.98 3.84
N LEU A 64 7.36 6.03 2.52
CA LEU A 64 8.43 5.31 1.85
C LEU A 64 9.81 5.97 2.07
N ALA A 65 9.87 7.27 2.33
CA ALA A 65 11.09 7.98 2.69
C ALA A 65 11.57 7.62 4.11
N ARG A 66 10.64 7.38 5.04
CA ARG A 66 10.95 6.91 6.41
C ARG A 66 11.41 5.45 6.46
N ARG A 67 11.28 4.70 5.36
CA ARG A 67 11.83 3.35 5.26
C ARG A 67 13.33 3.46 4.99
N PRO A 68 14.21 3.00 5.90
CA PRO A 68 15.64 3.09 5.69
C PRO A 68 16.01 2.40 4.38
N GLN A 69 16.72 3.13 3.51
CA GLN A 69 17.39 2.55 2.35
C GLN A 69 18.46 1.60 2.90
N GLY A 70 18.33 0.31 2.64
CA GLY A 70 19.31 -0.67 3.09
C GLY A 70 18.87 -1.40 4.35
N GLY A 71 18.51 -2.65 4.13
CA GLY A 71 18.30 -3.63 5.16
C GLY A 71 17.85 -4.88 4.46
N SER A 72 18.81 -5.58 3.87
CA SER A 72 18.73 -6.96 3.42
C SER A 72 18.01 -7.80 4.47
N ARG A 73 16.69 -7.80 4.46
CA ARG A 73 15.95 -8.95 4.95
C ARG A 73 16.16 -9.98 3.87
N GLN A 74 17.29 -10.66 3.99
CA GLN A 74 17.37 -12.08 3.72
C GLN A 74 15.98 -12.64 3.99
N HIS A 75 15.38 -13.14 2.93
CA HIS A 75 14.16 -13.87 2.98
C HIS A 75 14.49 -15.09 3.85
N VAL A 76 14.34 -14.96 5.17
CA VAL A 76 14.41 -16.09 6.10
C VAL A 76 13.10 -16.85 5.91
N LEU A 77 13.02 -17.52 4.75
CA LEU A 77 12.32 -18.78 4.58
C LEU A 77 12.92 -19.74 5.61
N GLY A 78 12.42 -19.68 6.85
CA GLY A 78 13.00 -20.49 7.93
C GLY A 78 12.50 -20.21 9.34
N GLN A 79 11.87 -19.08 9.61
CA GLN A 79 11.30 -18.84 10.95
C GLN A 79 9.81 -19.18 10.94
N ARG A 80 9.54 -20.47 11.14
CA ARG A 80 8.29 -20.94 11.74
C ARG A 80 8.05 -20.08 12.98
N ALA A 81 7.08 -19.17 12.91
CA ALA A 81 6.53 -18.54 14.09
C ALA A 81 5.94 -19.66 14.96
N THR A 82 6.68 -20.09 15.98
CA THR A 82 6.12 -20.76 17.14
C THR A 82 5.28 -19.75 17.91
N GLY A 83 4.13 -19.38 17.34
CA GLY A 83 3.03 -18.85 18.12
C GLY A 83 2.42 -19.98 18.97
N PRO A 84 1.77 -19.68 20.10
CA PRO A 84 1.07 -20.69 20.87
C PRO A 84 0.08 -21.41 19.93
N ARG A 85 0.26 -22.73 19.78
CA ARG A 85 -0.66 -23.59 19.05
C ARG A 85 -2.02 -23.49 19.73
N VAL A 86 -2.92 -22.70 19.16
CA VAL A 86 -4.34 -22.78 19.49
C VAL A 86 -4.80 -24.18 19.07
N PRO A 87 -5.28 -25.03 19.98
CA PRO A 87 -5.80 -26.34 19.60
C PRO A 87 -7.02 -26.12 18.72
N VAL A 88 -6.91 -26.50 17.45
CA VAL A 88 -8.07 -26.55 16.56
C VAL A 88 -8.89 -27.75 17.01
N PRO A 89 -10.15 -27.60 17.44
CA PRO A 89 -10.97 -28.75 17.79
C PRO A 89 -11.16 -29.61 16.54
N ARG A 90 -10.74 -30.88 16.62
CA ARG A 90 -11.14 -31.90 15.64
C ARG A 90 -12.66 -31.93 15.66
N ARG A 91 -13.28 -31.57 14.53
CA ARG A 91 -14.69 -31.93 14.30
C ARG A 91 -14.79 -33.44 14.42
N ALA A 92 -15.57 -33.89 15.40
CA ALA A 92 -16.01 -35.26 15.47
C ALA A 92 -17.18 -35.43 14.50
N SER A 93 -17.08 -36.52 13.72
CA SER A 93 -18.10 -37.18 12.91
C SER A 93 -18.48 -36.52 11.59
#